data_AF-X1EWX6-F1
#
_entry.id   AF-X1EWX6-F1
#
_cell.length_a   1.000
_cell.length_b   1.000
_cell.length_c   1.000
_cell.angle_alpha   90.00
_cell.angle_beta   90.00
_cell.angle_gamma   90.00
#
_symmetry.space_group_name_H-M   'P 1'
#
loop_
_entity.id
_entity.type
_entity.pdbx_description
1 polymer ?
#
loop_
_entity_poly.entity_id
_entity_poly.type
_entity_poly.pdbx_seq_one_letter_code
_entity_poly.pdbx_strand_id
1 'polypeptide(L)' 'MLLASASIKQVFTPIFIDIAVVVDSFGGDIMDIFFLLLKLRRNIDIRIEPHPFEVKDFNDSNPFACEIIRTGKKIS' A
#
# COMPACT_ATOMS: atom_id res chain seq x y z
N MET A 1 -12.28 12.31 -9.12
CA MET A 1 -12.96 11.03 -8.86
C MET A 1 -11.92 9.94 -9.04
N LEU A 2 -11.19 9.56 -7.98
CA LEU A 2 -10.27 8.43 -8.06
C LEU A 2 -11.11 7.14 -8.13
N LEU A 3 -11.30 6.63 -9.35
CA LEU A 3 -11.62 5.22 -9.53
C LEU A 3 -10.28 4.49 -9.43
N ALA A 4 -9.93 4.00 -8.26
CA ALA A 4 -8.78 3.13 -8.08
C ALA A 4 -9.30 1.83 -7.46
N SER A 5 -9.17 0.72 -8.17
CA SER A 5 -9.35 -0.59 -7.54
C SER A 5 -8.19 -0.81 -6.57
N ALA A 6 -8.39 -0.48 -5.29
CA ALA A 6 -7.36 -0.67 -4.28
C ALA A 6 -7.28 -2.15 -3.92
N SER A 7 -6.22 -2.82 -4.36
CA SER A 7 -5.91 -4.16 -3.87
C SER A 7 -4.98 -4.02 -2.67
N ILE A 8 -5.51 -4.22 -1.47
CA ILE A 8 -4.73 -4.12 -0.23
C ILE A 8 -4.02 -5.46 -0.01
N LYS A 9 -2.70 -5.46 0.20
CA LYS A 9 -1.97 -6.64 0.66
C LYS A 9 -1.32 -6.42 2.02
N GLN A 10 -1.55 -7.36 2.93
CA GLN A 10 -1.10 -7.28 4.32
C GLN A 10 0.08 -8.21 4.60
N VAL A 11 1.10 -7.68 5.27
CA VAL A 11 2.17 -8.44 5.93
C VAL A 11 2.13 -8.08 7.42
N PHE A 12 2.17 -9.09 8.28
CA PHE A 12 2.11 -8.89 9.73
C PHE A 12 3.51 -8.99 10.33
N THR A 13 3.96 -7.95 11.01
CA THR A 13 5.06 -8.04 11.96
C THR A 13 4.49 -8.05 13.39
N PRO A 14 5.27 -8.44 14.41
CA PRO A 14 4.78 -8.45 15.79
C PRO A 14 4.35 -7.07 16.32
N ILE A 15 4.78 -5.98 15.67
CA ILE A 15 4.60 -4.59 16.16
C ILE A 15 3.80 -3.75 15.16
N PHE A 16 4.00 -3.96 13.85
CA PHE A 16 3.38 -3.17 12.78
C PHE A 16 2.57 -4.03 11.80
N ILE A 17 1.65 -3.37 11.11
CA ILE A 17 0.81 -3.95 10.08
C ILE A 17 1.19 -3.28 8.76
N ASP A 18 2.00 -3.93 7.94
CA ASP A 18 2.40 -3.37 6.66
C ASP A 18 1.27 -3.55 5.65
N ILE A 19 0.88 -2.44 4.99
CA ILE A 19 -0.20 -2.42 4.02
C ILE A 19 0.30 -1.85 2.69
N ALA A 20 0.40 -2.70 1.67
CA ALA A 20 0.56 -2.22 0.30
C ALA A 20 -0.75 -1.62 -0.20
N VAL A 21 -0.71 -0.35 -0.64
CA VAL A 21 -1.83 0.35 -1.26
C VAL A 21 -1.52 0.50 -2.75
N VAL A 22 -2.15 -0.33 -3.58
CA VAL A 22 -1.91 -0.34 -5.03
C VAL A 22 -3.00 0.47 -5.74
N VAL A 23 -2.60 1.49 -6.50
CA VAL A 23 -3.50 2.40 -7.24
C VAL A 23 -3.08 2.51 -8.72
N ASP A 24 -4.01 2.87 -9.61
CA ASP A 24 -3.69 2.95 -11.05
C ASP A 24 -2.65 4.04 -11.36
N SER A 25 -2.82 5.21 -10.73
CA SER A 25 -1.81 6.26 -10.70
C SER A 25 -1.97 7.13 -9.45
N PHE A 26 -0.86 7.67 -8.94
CA PHE A 26 -0.86 8.66 -7.87
C PHE A 26 -1.49 9.99 -8.30
N GLY A 27 -1.42 10.33 -9.59
CA GLY A 27 -1.96 11.60 -10.12
C GLY A 27 -1.30 12.86 -9.51
N GLY A 28 -0.13 12.70 -8.89
CA GLY A 28 0.57 13.73 -8.12
C GLY A 28 1.86 13.18 -7.50
N ASP A 29 2.42 13.92 -6.55
CA ASP A 29 3.65 13.53 -5.85
C ASP A 29 3.41 12.34 -4.91
N ILE A 30 4.31 11.36 -4.94
CA ILE A 30 4.22 10.14 -4.12
C ILE A 30 4.31 10.44 -2.61
N MET A 31 5.05 11.48 -2.21
CA MET A 31 5.18 11.89 -0.81
C MET A 31 3.86 12.42 -0.27
N ASP A 32 3.13 13.19 -1.07
CA ASP A 32 1.81 13.70 -0.68
C ASP A 32 0.82 12.54 -0.46
N ILE A 33 0.85 11.53 -1.33
CA ILE A 33 0.06 10.30 -1.17
C ILE A 33 0.47 9.55 0.10
N PHE A 34 1.77 9.38 0.35
CA PHE A 34 2.27 8.71 1.54
C PHE A 34 1.84 9.43 2.82
N PHE A 35 1.96 10.76 2.88
CA PHE A 35 1.50 11.55 4.03
C PHE A 35 -0.02 11.50 4.22
N LEU A 36 -0.78 11.48 3.13
CA LEU A 36 -2.22 11.28 3.18
C LEU A 36 -2.57 9.93 3.82
N LEU A 37 -1.92 8.84 3.41
CA LEU A 37 -2.12 7.51 3.99
C LEU A 37 -1.73 7.47 5.48
N LEU A 38 -0.60 8.09 5.85
CA LEU A 38 -0.18 8.22 7.26
C LEU A 38 -1.14 9.06 8.11
N LYS A 39 -1.87 10.00 7.50
CA LYS A 39 -2.94 10.76 8.17
C LYS A 39 -4.21 9.93 8.32
N LEU A 40 -4.60 9.20 7.28
CA LEU A 40 -5.82 8.38 7.26
C LEU A 40 -5.76 7.24 8.29
N ARG A 41 -4.60 6.56 8.43
CA ARG A 41 -4.43 5.46 9.40
C ARG A 41 -4.74 5.84 10.85
N ARG A 42 -4.64 7.13 11.21
CA ARG A 42 -4.89 7.61 12.58
C ARG A 42 -6.31 7.34 13.07
N ASN A 43 -7.27 7.23 12.14
CA ASN A 43 -8.66 6.93 12.45
C ASN A 43 -8.99 5.42 12.35
N ILE A 44 -8.00 4.57 12.04
CA ILE A 44 -8.18 3.13 11.82
C ILE A 44 -7.34 2.36 12.84
N ASP A 45 -6.03 2.39 12.69
CA ASP A 45 -5.05 1.79 13.60
C ASP A 45 -3.66 2.38 13.32
N ILE A 46 -3.03 2.96 14.34
CA ILE A 46 -1.71 3.61 14.22
C ILE A 46 -0.57 2.63 13.99
N ARG A 47 -0.80 1.31 14.13
CA ARG A 47 0.19 0.28 13.82
C ARG A 47 0.30 0.02 12.31
N ILE A 48 -0.64 0.52 11.51
CA ILE A 48 -0.62 0.36 10.06
C ILE A 48 0.54 1.17 9.46
N GLU A 49 1.44 0.55 8.73
CA GLU A 49 2.47 1.19 7.92
C GLU A 49 2.11 1.07 6.43
N PRO A 50 1.62 2.14 5.80
CA PRO A 50 1.17 2.07 4.42
C PRO A 50 2.34 2.20 3.43
N HIS A 51 2.41 1.35 2.41
CA HIS A 51 3.36 1.43 1.31
C HIS A 51 2.60 1.63 -0.02
N PRO A 52 2.56 2.86 -0.57
CA PRO A 52 1.87 3.12 -1.83
C PRO A 52 2.65 2.57 -3.03
N PHE A 53 1.93 1.97 -3.97
CA PHE A 53 2.46 1.53 -5.26
C PHE A 53 1.52 1.97 -6.38
N GLU A 54 2.06 2.34 -7.53
CA GLU A 54 1.26 2.30 -8.76
C GLU A 54 1.20 0.86 -9.27
N VAL A 55 0.09 0.50 -9.94
CA VAL A 55 -0.09 -0.83 -10.55
C VAL A 55 1.09 -1.20 -11.44
N LYS A 56 1.62 -0.24 -12.20
CA LYS A 56 2.76 -0.45 -13.10
C LYS A 56 4.04 -0.85 -12.37
N ASP A 57 4.20 -0.47 -11.10
CA ASP A 57 5.38 -0.71 -10.28
C ASP A 57 5.19 -1.86 -9.27
N PHE A 58 3.96 -2.36 -9.13
CA PHE A 58 3.62 -3.49 -8.28
C PHE A 58 3.75 -4.82 -9.03
N ASN A 59 4.99 -5.17 -9.39
CA ASN A 59 5.32 -6.37 -10.15
C ASN A 59 6.64 -7.00 -9.68
N ASP A 60 6.99 -8.16 -10.23
CA ASP A 60 8.15 -8.97 -9.82
C ASP A 60 9.52 -8.30 -10.02
N SER A 61 9.59 -7.24 -10.83
CA SER A 61 10.83 -6.46 -11.03
C SER A 61 11.13 -5.56 -9.83
N ASN A 62 10.12 -5.23 -9.02
CA ASN A 62 10.31 -4.50 -7.77
C ASN A 62 10.49 -5.52 -6.64
N PRO A 63 11.65 -5.57 -5.97
CA PRO A 63 11.95 -6.60 -4.97
C PRO A 63 10.97 -6.58 -3.79
N PHE A 64 10.50 -5.40 -3.37
CA PHE A 64 9.51 -5.25 -2.31
C PHE A 64 8.12 -5.73 -2.78
N ALA A 65 7.68 -5.30 -3.96
CA ALA A 65 6.39 -5.74 -4.49
C ALA A 65 6.39 -7.26 -4.74
N CYS A 66 7.48 -7.82 -5.26
CA CYS A 66 7.63 -9.26 -5.50
C CYS A 66 7.38 -10.08 -4.23
N GLU A 67 7.97 -9.67 -3.10
CA GLU A 67 7.73 -10.34 -1.82
C GLU A 67 6.26 -10.24 -1.40
N ILE A 68 5.67 -9.05 -1.45
CA ILE A 68 4.26 -8.82 -1.10
C ILE A 68 3.33 -9.60 -2.04
N ILE A 69 3.67 -9.72 -3.32
CA ILE A 69 2.92 -10.50 -4.29
C ILE A 69 2.93 -11.97 -3.88
N ARG A 70 4.10 -12.50 -3.52
CA ARG A 70 4.35 -13.90 -3.17
C ARG A 70 3.77 -14.30 -1.81
N THR A 71 3.83 -13.44 -0.80
CA THR A 71 3.54 -13.79 0.59
C THR A 71 2.35 -13.03 1.19
N GLY A 72 2.03 -11.85 0.65
CA GLY A 72 1.02 -10.97 1.21
C GLY A 72 -0.41 -11.46 1.02
N LYS A 73 -1.28 -11.18 1.99
CA LYS A 73 -2.71 -11.51 1.93
C LYS A 73 -3.50 -10.40 1.25
N LYS A 74 -4.17 -10.69 0.14
CA LYS A 74 -5.11 -9.74 -0.51
C LYS A 74 -6.35 -9.53 0.36
N ILE A 75 -6.71 -8.27 0.57
CA ILE A 75 -7.94 -7.82 1.22
C ILE A 75 -8.81 -7.16 0.13
N SER A 76 -10.09 -7.57 0.07
CA SER A 76 -11.10 -7.15 -0.91
C SER A 76 -12.31 -6.53 -0.23
#